data_AF-Q09ED9-F1
#
_entry.id   AF-Q09ED9-F1
#
_cell.length_a   1.000
_cell.length_b   1.000
_cell.length_c   1.000
_cell.angle_alpha   90.00
_cell.angle_beta   90.00
_cell.angle_gamma   90.00
#
_symmetry.space_group_name_H-M   'P 1'
#
loop_
_entity.id
_entity.type
_entity.pdbx_description
1 polymer ?
#
loop_
_entity_poly.entity_id
_entity_poly.type
_entity_poly.pdbx_seq_one_letter_code
_entity_poly.pdbx_strand_id
1 'polypeptide(L)'
;MIPNSIVLAFDSRVRFEPDKGKTAFPYVRTGTVVIPLAKDISDSDKPGFVVDGQQRLAAIRDADISRFPIFVTAFITNDVRQQTEQFILVNSTKPLPKGLIYELLPSTDAQLPSPLHRRKLPALLMERLNLDADSPLAGRIRTTTNPTGTIKDNSILKMIENSLSDGVLFHFLRPQTALGADVAPMLEILHHFWAAVARVFHAAWGLPPKQSRLMHGAGIISLGHVMDAISYRLRNVSIPTEAQYIEELMPLKAITHWTGGSWNFGNGERRKWNNLQNTPGDIELLSKYLCAPYQKQASK
;
A
#
# COMPACT_ATOMS: atom_id res chain seq x y z
N MET A 1 35.59 -11.98 -1.02
CA MET A 1 35.12 -10.73 -0.40
C MET A 1 33.64 -10.57 -0.73
N ILE A 2 32.76 -10.42 0.25
CA ILE A 2 31.33 -10.16 -0.04
C ILE A 2 31.18 -8.69 -0.42
N PRO A 3 30.60 -8.35 -1.58
CA PRO A 3 30.62 -6.99 -2.12
C PRO A 3 29.73 -6.00 -1.35
N ASN A 4 28.78 -6.48 -0.54
CA ASN A 4 27.81 -5.65 0.18
C ASN A 4 27.82 -5.97 1.69
N SER A 5 27.77 -4.94 2.53
CA SER A 5 27.69 -5.10 3.98
C SER A 5 26.41 -5.82 4.41
N ILE A 6 26.48 -6.52 5.54
CA ILE A 6 25.33 -7.08 6.24
C ILE A 6 24.82 -6.02 7.21
N VAL A 7 23.50 -5.94 7.37
CA VAL A 7 22.89 -4.98 8.31
C VAL A 7 22.31 -5.72 9.51
N LEU A 8 22.75 -5.33 10.69
CA LEU A 8 22.31 -5.89 11.97
C LEU A 8 21.67 -4.82 12.83
N ALA A 9 20.61 -5.20 13.53
CA ALA A 9 20.00 -4.39 14.57
C ALA A 9 20.20 -5.11 15.90
N PHE A 10 20.83 -4.44 16.85
CA PHE A 10 21.06 -4.94 18.19
C PHE A 10 20.16 -4.23 19.19
N ASP A 11 19.87 -4.89 20.30
CA ASP A 11 19.35 -4.22 21.49
C ASP A 11 20.48 -3.68 22.38
N SER A 12 20.09 -2.97 23.43
CA SER A 12 20.99 -2.31 24.39
C SER A 12 21.93 -3.23 25.17
N ARG A 13 21.81 -4.56 25.05
CA ARG A 13 22.76 -5.50 25.66
C ARG A 13 24.10 -5.51 24.95
N VAL A 14 24.14 -5.17 23.65
CA VAL A 14 25.38 -5.06 22.87
C VAL A 14 26.10 -3.75 23.18
N ARG A 15 27.43 -3.81 23.30
CA ARG A 15 28.26 -2.67 23.72
C ARG A 15 29.39 -2.46 22.72
N PHE A 16 29.82 -1.21 22.55
CA PHE A 16 31.03 -0.86 21.82
C PHE A 16 32.12 -0.44 22.82
N GLU A 17 33.23 -1.16 22.82
CA GLU A 17 34.41 -0.89 23.63
C GLU A 17 35.47 -0.19 22.76
N PRO A 18 35.66 1.13 22.92
CA PRO A 18 36.60 1.88 22.08
C PRO A 18 38.06 1.50 22.39
N ASP A 19 38.89 1.45 21.36
CA ASP A 19 40.33 1.27 21.51
C ASP A 19 40.96 2.50 22.18
N LYS A 20 42.08 2.30 22.90
CA LYS A 20 42.80 3.38 23.59
C LYS A 20 43.65 4.27 22.66
N GLY A 21 43.42 4.23 21.35
CA GLY A 21 44.18 4.96 20.33
C GLY A 21 43.49 6.26 19.89
N LYS A 22 44.28 7.29 19.52
CA LYS A 22 43.74 8.48 18.85
C LYS A 22 43.50 8.16 17.38
N THR A 23 42.27 8.35 16.92
CA THR A 23 41.92 8.34 15.50
C THR A 23 42.25 9.69 14.87
N ALA A 24 42.56 9.72 13.57
CA ALA A 24 42.87 10.94 12.85
C ALA A 24 41.68 11.91 12.72
N PHE A 25 40.45 11.41 12.94
CA PHE A 25 39.21 12.17 12.77
C PHE A 25 38.34 12.08 14.03
N PRO A 26 37.81 13.20 14.55
CA PRO A 26 37.08 13.25 15.81
C PRO A 26 35.74 12.48 15.81
N TYR A 27 35.18 12.22 14.63
CA TYR A 27 33.92 11.49 14.44
C TYR A 27 34.10 9.99 14.13
N VAL A 28 35.34 9.49 14.11
CA VAL A 28 35.64 8.07 13.88
C VAL A 28 36.27 7.48 15.13
N ARG A 29 35.82 6.30 15.57
CA ARG A 29 36.41 5.54 16.67
C ARG A 29 36.55 4.09 16.24
N THR A 30 37.70 3.49 16.51
CA THR A 30 37.90 2.04 16.39
C THR A 30 37.68 1.39 17.75
N GLY A 31 37.34 0.12 17.76
CA GLY A 31 37.00 -0.60 18.97
C GLY A 31 36.40 -1.95 18.68
N THR A 32 36.05 -2.67 19.75
CA THR A 32 35.45 -3.99 19.69
C THR A 32 33.97 -3.92 20.05
N VAL A 33 33.11 -4.53 19.23
CA VAL A 33 31.70 -4.71 19.58
C VAL A 33 31.56 -6.00 20.38
N VAL A 34 31.06 -5.89 21.61
CA VAL A 34 30.84 -7.02 22.52
C VAL A 34 29.38 -7.42 22.46
N ILE A 35 29.13 -8.61 21.91
CA ILE A 35 27.81 -9.21 21.78
C ILE A 35 27.67 -10.32 22.84
N PRO A 36 26.80 -10.16 23.85
CA PRO A 36 26.61 -11.17 24.87
C PRO A 36 25.81 -12.37 24.31
N LEU A 37 26.51 -13.46 24.00
CA LEU A 37 25.90 -14.71 23.55
C LEU A 37 26.02 -15.76 24.66
N ALA A 38 24.89 -16.15 25.26
CA ALA A 38 24.82 -17.32 26.12
C ALA A 38 24.69 -18.59 25.25
N LYS A 39 25.27 -19.71 25.69
CA LYS A 39 25.28 -20.97 24.92
C LYS A 39 23.88 -21.55 24.67
N ASP A 40 22.92 -21.25 25.55
CA ASP A 40 21.57 -21.83 25.56
C ASP A 40 20.46 -20.78 25.32
N ILE A 41 20.78 -19.68 24.64
CA ILE A 41 19.80 -18.62 24.37
C ILE A 41 18.79 -19.04 23.30
N SER A 42 17.51 -18.81 23.55
CA SER A 42 16.46 -19.02 22.54
C SER A 42 16.63 -18.04 21.38
N ASP A 43 16.13 -18.38 20.18
CA ASP A 43 16.21 -17.48 19.02
C ASP A 43 15.51 -16.13 19.28
N SER A 44 14.42 -16.13 20.05
CA SER A 44 13.71 -14.91 20.46
C SER A 44 14.48 -14.04 21.46
N ASP A 45 15.42 -14.63 22.20
CA ASP A 45 16.19 -13.92 23.22
C ASP A 45 17.53 -13.39 22.72
N LYS A 46 17.91 -13.65 21.46
CA LYS A 46 19.16 -13.17 20.87
C LYS A 46 19.24 -11.63 20.91
N PRO A 47 20.41 -11.05 21.21
CA PRO A 47 20.57 -9.60 21.38
C PRO A 47 20.56 -8.79 20.08
N GLY A 48 20.25 -9.42 18.94
CA GLY A 48 20.09 -8.75 17.67
C GLY A 48 19.57 -9.66 16.58
N PHE A 49 19.10 -9.02 15.51
CA PHE A 49 18.51 -9.68 14.35
C PHE A 49 19.10 -9.12 13.05
N VAL A 50 18.96 -9.91 12.00
CA VAL A 50 19.48 -9.60 10.67
C VAL A 50 18.44 -8.80 9.89
N VAL A 51 18.74 -7.53 9.66
CA VAL A 51 17.90 -6.58 8.90
C VAL A 51 18.04 -6.81 7.41
N ASP A 52 19.28 -7.03 6.94
CA ASP A 52 19.61 -7.38 5.56
C ASP A 52 20.86 -8.28 5.53
N GLY A 53 20.94 -9.18 4.55
CA GLY A 53 22.07 -10.08 4.36
C GLY A 53 21.83 -11.51 4.82
N GLN A 54 20.58 -11.93 5.05
CA GLN A 54 20.23 -13.28 5.49
C GLN A 54 20.79 -14.37 4.56
N GLN A 55 20.60 -14.25 3.25
CA GLN A 55 21.14 -15.23 2.29
C GLN A 55 22.68 -15.26 2.28
N ARG A 56 23.32 -14.11 2.54
CA ARG A 56 24.79 -14.01 2.61
C ARG A 56 25.33 -14.66 3.89
N LEU A 57 24.66 -14.44 5.02
CA LEU A 57 25.00 -15.09 6.29
C LEU A 57 24.77 -16.60 6.22
N ALA A 58 23.68 -17.05 5.57
CA ALA A 58 23.43 -18.47 5.35
C ALA A 58 24.55 -19.11 4.50
N ALA A 59 24.96 -18.46 3.41
CA ALA A 59 26.06 -18.95 2.58
C ALA A 59 27.41 -19.02 3.34
N ILE A 60 27.70 -18.08 4.26
CA ILE A 60 28.90 -18.15 5.11
C ILE A 60 28.80 -19.31 6.10
N ARG A 61 27.63 -19.50 6.73
CA ARG A 61 27.39 -20.60 7.67
C ARG A 61 27.57 -21.96 7.00
N ASP A 62 27.13 -22.08 5.77
CA ASP A 62 27.16 -23.33 5.01
C ASP A 62 28.53 -23.55 4.31
N ALA A 63 29.43 -22.56 4.36
CA ALA A 63 30.79 -22.69 3.85
C ALA A 63 31.69 -23.37 4.90
N ASP A 64 32.51 -24.33 4.47
CA ASP A 64 33.48 -25.03 5.33
C ASP A 64 34.73 -24.17 5.58
N ILE A 65 34.53 -23.05 6.28
CA ILE A 65 35.56 -22.06 6.61
C ILE A 65 35.50 -21.69 8.09
N SER A 66 36.66 -21.67 8.74
CA SER A 66 36.73 -21.40 10.19
C SER A 66 36.48 -19.94 10.55
N ARG A 67 36.87 -19.00 9.68
CA ARG A 67 36.69 -17.55 9.87
C ARG A 67 36.54 -16.86 8.52
N PHE A 68 35.61 -15.93 8.43
CA PHE A 68 35.40 -15.13 7.22
C PHE A 68 35.12 -13.67 7.58
N PRO A 69 35.96 -12.71 7.13
CA PRO A 69 35.74 -11.30 7.41
C PRO A 69 34.56 -10.77 6.60
N ILE A 70 33.65 -10.04 7.27
CA ILE A 70 32.49 -9.39 6.67
C ILE A 70 32.41 -7.93 7.09
N PHE A 71 31.93 -7.09 6.18
CA PHE A 71 31.54 -5.74 6.51
C PHE A 71 30.15 -5.76 7.13
N VAL A 72 30.00 -5.14 8.29
CA VAL A 72 28.74 -5.05 9.02
C VAL A 72 28.42 -3.58 9.28
N THR A 73 27.21 -3.18 8.92
CA THR A 73 26.60 -1.93 9.38
C THR A 73 25.63 -2.30 10.49
N ALA A 74 25.84 -1.79 11.69
CA ALA A 74 24.98 -2.12 12.83
C ALA A 74 24.49 -0.86 13.55
N PHE A 75 23.29 -0.95 14.11
CA PHE A 75 22.72 0.06 15.00
C PHE A 75 22.15 -0.61 16.25
N ILE A 76 22.14 0.13 17.36
CA ILE A 76 21.61 -0.33 18.65
C ILE A 76 20.31 0.42 18.92
N THR A 77 19.20 -0.30 19.08
CA THR A 77 17.92 0.28 19.50
C THR A 77 17.04 -0.78 20.17
N ASN A 78 16.35 -0.37 21.23
CA ASN A 78 15.32 -1.17 21.89
C ASN A 78 13.92 -0.92 21.29
N ASP A 79 13.79 0.02 20.35
CA ASP A 79 12.52 0.42 19.77
C ASP A 79 12.25 -0.31 18.45
N VAL A 80 11.25 -1.19 18.46
CA VAL A 80 10.76 -1.93 17.29
C VAL A 80 10.37 -0.99 16.13
N ARG A 81 9.97 0.24 16.42
CA ARG A 81 9.63 1.25 15.40
C ARG A 81 10.88 1.70 14.64
N GLN A 82 11.95 2.07 15.36
CA GLN A 82 13.24 2.44 14.76
C GLN A 82 13.87 1.27 13.99
N GLN A 83 13.68 0.05 14.49
CA GLN A 83 14.09 -1.17 13.79
C GLN A 83 13.39 -1.33 12.43
N THR A 84 12.07 -1.12 12.42
CA THR A 84 11.23 -1.19 11.21
C THR A 84 11.59 -0.07 10.22
N GLU A 85 11.82 1.15 10.71
CA GLU A 85 12.29 2.28 9.91
C GLU A 85 13.62 1.96 9.20
N GLN A 86 14.62 1.50 9.94
CA GLN A 86 15.91 1.14 9.35
C GLN A 86 15.80 -0.04 8.38
N PHE A 87 14.93 -1.01 8.66
CA PHE A 87 14.62 -2.10 7.74
C PHE A 87 14.07 -1.59 6.41
N ILE A 88 13.11 -0.65 6.45
CA ILE A 88 12.55 -0.02 5.25
C ILE A 88 13.61 0.81 4.52
N LEU A 89 14.40 1.62 5.23
CA LEU A 89 15.40 2.50 4.64
C LEU A 89 16.55 1.72 3.99
N VAL A 90 17.09 0.70 4.66
CA VAL A 90 18.18 -0.15 4.15
C VAL A 90 17.72 -0.91 2.91
N ASN A 91 16.52 -1.50 2.95
CA ASN A 91 15.95 -2.22 1.81
C ASN A 91 15.22 -1.31 0.80
N SER A 92 15.21 0.01 0.98
CA SER A 92 14.70 0.91 -0.05
C SER A 92 15.60 0.89 -1.30
N THR A 93 16.86 0.48 -1.16
CA THR A 93 17.86 0.39 -2.23
C THR A 93 17.90 -0.97 -2.95
N LYS A 94 17.27 -2.03 -2.41
CA LYS A 94 17.01 -3.35 -3.06
C LYS A 94 15.67 -3.94 -2.57
N PRO A 95 14.77 -4.37 -3.45
CA PRO A 95 13.34 -4.21 -3.23
C PRO A 95 12.77 -5.20 -2.21
N LEU A 96 12.37 -4.71 -1.03
CA LEU A 96 11.24 -5.31 -0.34
C LEU A 96 10.03 -5.32 -1.30
N PRO A 97 9.17 -6.35 -1.26
CA PRO A 97 7.93 -6.32 -2.00
C PRO A 97 7.18 -5.03 -1.67
N LYS A 98 6.85 -4.23 -2.69
CA LYS A 98 6.21 -2.91 -2.51
C LYS A 98 4.96 -2.99 -1.62
N GLY A 99 4.21 -4.08 -1.71
CA GLY A 99 3.04 -4.33 -0.86
C GLY A 99 3.37 -4.37 0.63
N LEU A 100 4.48 -5.01 1.03
CA LEU A 100 4.92 -5.05 2.43
C LEU A 100 5.34 -3.66 2.92
N ILE A 101 6.02 -2.87 2.07
CA ILE A 101 6.34 -1.48 2.41
C ILE A 101 5.04 -0.71 2.68
N TYR A 102 4.07 -0.80 1.77
CA TYR A 102 2.82 -0.06 1.89
C TYR A 102 1.99 -0.47 3.10
N GLU A 103 2.04 -1.74 3.50
CA GLU A 103 1.38 -2.24 4.71
C GLU A 103 2.01 -1.71 6.00
N LEU A 104 3.31 -1.37 5.99
CA LEU A 104 4.02 -0.81 7.16
C LEU A 104 3.95 0.72 7.25
N LEU A 105 3.65 1.42 6.13
CA LEU A 105 3.61 2.89 6.10
C LEU A 105 2.66 3.53 7.12
N PRO A 106 1.42 3.04 7.35
CA PRO A 106 0.48 3.68 8.26
C PRO A 106 1.03 3.81 9.68
N SER A 107 1.69 2.76 10.18
CA SER A 107 2.26 2.68 11.53
C SER A 107 3.66 3.29 11.67
N THR A 108 4.22 3.87 10.60
CA THR A 108 5.60 4.39 10.60
C THR A 108 5.63 5.89 10.89
N ASP A 109 6.22 6.30 12.02
CA ASP A 109 6.41 7.71 12.41
C ASP A 109 7.74 8.33 11.93
N ALA A 110 8.52 7.56 11.16
CA ALA A 110 9.82 7.94 10.62
C ALA A 110 9.80 9.15 9.69
N GLN A 111 10.94 9.84 9.58
CA GLN A 111 11.20 10.77 8.46
C GLN A 111 11.39 9.96 7.17
N LEU A 112 10.28 9.69 6.49
CA LEU A 112 10.26 8.96 5.24
C LEU A 112 10.75 9.83 4.07
N PRO A 113 11.47 9.25 3.09
CA PRO A 113 11.69 9.88 1.80
C PRO A 113 10.37 10.39 1.19
N SER A 114 10.36 11.56 0.56
CA SER A 114 9.15 12.22 0.07
C SER A 114 8.21 11.33 -0.78
N PRO A 115 8.71 10.39 -1.63
CA PRO A 115 7.84 9.46 -2.34
C PRO A 115 7.07 8.48 -1.42
N LEU A 116 7.70 8.01 -0.34
CA LEU A 116 7.07 7.10 0.63
C LEU A 116 6.13 7.87 1.57
N HIS A 117 6.51 9.08 1.96
CA HIS A 117 5.67 9.96 2.76
C HIS A 117 4.33 10.26 2.06
N ARG A 118 4.36 10.58 0.75
CA ARG A 118 3.14 10.79 -0.06
C ARG A 118 2.22 9.56 -0.14
N ARG A 119 2.76 8.35 0.06
CA ARG A 119 1.99 7.10 0.06
C ARG A 119 1.44 6.71 1.44
N LYS A 120 1.81 7.42 2.51
CA LYS A 120 1.35 7.11 3.88
C LYS A 120 -0.17 7.23 4.02
N LEU A 121 -0.76 8.33 3.54
CA LEU A 121 -2.21 8.53 3.60
C LEU A 121 -2.99 7.52 2.72
N PRO A 122 -2.65 7.30 1.44
CA PRO A 122 -3.29 6.23 0.65
C PRO A 122 -3.20 4.85 1.31
N ALA A 123 -2.05 4.51 1.90
CA ALA A 123 -1.85 3.26 2.60
C ALA A 123 -2.74 3.14 3.85
N LEU A 124 -2.84 4.22 4.65
CA LEU A 124 -3.71 4.27 5.81
C LEU A 124 -5.18 4.05 5.42
N LEU A 125 -5.67 4.74 4.39
CA LEU A 125 -7.05 4.57 3.92
C LEU A 125 -7.30 3.15 3.40
N MET A 126 -6.36 2.57 2.65
CA MET A 126 -6.46 1.18 2.19
C MET A 126 -6.48 0.18 3.35
N GLU A 127 -5.64 0.38 4.37
CA GLU A 127 -5.60 -0.46 5.56
C GLU A 127 -6.94 -0.43 6.29
N ARG A 128 -7.48 0.76 6.54
CA ARG A 128 -8.80 0.96 7.15
C ARG A 128 -9.91 0.29 6.34
N LEU A 129 -9.90 0.43 5.01
CA LEU A 129 -10.85 -0.29 4.13
C LEU A 129 -10.75 -1.82 4.21
N ASN A 130 -9.58 -2.37 4.58
CA ASN A 130 -9.38 -3.80 4.67
C ASN A 130 -9.68 -4.37 6.07
N LEU A 131 -9.56 -3.55 7.12
CA LEU A 131 -9.64 -3.97 8.52
C LEU A 131 -10.92 -3.55 9.24
N ASP A 132 -11.52 -2.42 8.86
CA ASP A 132 -12.72 -1.91 9.52
C ASP A 132 -13.91 -2.86 9.30
N ALA A 133 -14.59 -3.24 10.39
CA ALA A 133 -15.64 -4.27 10.36
C ALA A 133 -16.87 -3.84 9.56
N ASP A 134 -17.14 -2.54 9.50
CA ASP A 134 -18.21 -1.92 8.70
C ASP A 134 -17.80 -1.70 7.23
N SER A 135 -16.53 -1.96 6.87
CA SER A 135 -16.06 -1.76 5.52
C SER A 135 -16.56 -2.85 4.56
N PRO A 136 -17.16 -2.50 3.41
CA PRO A 136 -17.55 -3.47 2.38
C PRO A 136 -16.36 -4.25 1.78
N LEU A 137 -15.15 -3.71 1.92
CA LEU A 137 -13.90 -4.27 1.44
C LEU A 137 -13.12 -5.05 2.51
N ALA A 138 -13.69 -5.21 3.72
CA ALA A 138 -13.05 -5.94 4.81
C ALA A 138 -12.57 -7.33 4.38
N GLY A 139 -11.27 -7.60 4.54
CA GLY A 139 -10.61 -8.83 4.15
C GLY A 139 -10.56 -9.11 2.63
N ARG A 140 -10.97 -8.18 1.77
CA ARG A 140 -11.00 -8.37 0.30
C ARG A 140 -9.76 -7.85 -0.41
N ILE A 141 -8.96 -7.02 0.26
CA ILE A 141 -7.74 -6.44 -0.32
C ILE A 141 -6.58 -7.39 -0.03
N ARG A 142 -5.92 -7.84 -1.10
CA ARG A 142 -4.78 -8.75 -1.02
C ARG A 142 -3.54 -7.99 -0.58
N THR A 143 -3.14 -8.20 0.66
CA THR A 143 -1.90 -7.65 1.25
C THR A 143 -0.91 -8.79 1.54
N THR A 144 0.22 -8.47 2.19
CA THR A 144 1.19 -9.50 2.61
C THR A 144 0.59 -10.37 3.71
N THR A 145 -0.13 -9.76 4.65
CA THR A 145 -0.80 -10.47 5.76
C THR A 145 -2.13 -11.10 5.36
N ASN A 146 -2.78 -10.61 4.29
CA ASN A 146 -4.01 -11.19 3.73
C ASN A 146 -3.80 -11.64 2.26
N PRO A 147 -3.22 -12.83 2.03
CA PRO A 147 -2.97 -13.33 0.68
C PRO A 147 -4.25 -13.77 -0.07
N THR A 148 -5.36 -13.97 0.65
CA THR A 148 -6.63 -14.47 0.11
C THR A 148 -7.52 -13.40 -0.51
N GLY A 149 -7.17 -12.12 -0.38
CA GLY A 149 -7.94 -11.01 -0.94
C GLY A 149 -8.19 -11.14 -2.45
N THR A 150 -9.40 -10.76 -2.87
CA THR A 150 -9.85 -10.80 -4.27
C THR A 150 -9.37 -9.60 -5.09
N ILE A 151 -9.02 -8.49 -4.45
CA ILE A 151 -8.56 -7.25 -5.09
C ILE A 151 -7.07 -7.05 -4.82
N LYS A 152 -6.27 -6.66 -5.81
CA LYS A 152 -4.86 -6.31 -5.57
C LYS A 152 -4.76 -4.96 -4.84
N ASP A 153 -3.99 -4.93 -3.76
CA ASP A 153 -3.59 -3.72 -3.01
C ASP A 153 -3.27 -2.50 -3.89
N ASN A 154 -2.41 -2.67 -4.89
CA ASN A 154 -1.94 -1.60 -5.76
C ASN A 154 -3.08 -0.97 -6.60
N SER A 155 -4.18 -1.69 -6.81
CA SER A 155 -5.35 -1.14 -7.49
C SER A 155 -6.15 -0.21 -6.60
N ILE A 156 -6.29 -0.54 -5.31
CA ILE A 156 -6.93 0.34 -4.32
C ILE A 156 -6.04 1.55 -4.06
N LEU A 157 -4.73 1.36 -3.89
CA LEU A 157 -3.78 2.47 -3.72
C LEU A 157 -3.85 3.46 -4.88
N LYS A 158 -3.80 2.99 -6.13
CA LYS A 158 -3.93 3.86 -7.31
C LYS A 158 -5.27 4.59 -7.36
N MET A 159 -6.36 3.90 -7.03
CA MET A 159 -7.69 4.50 -6.98
C MET A 159 -7.75 5.64 -5.98
N ILE A 160 -7.24 5.43 -4.76
CA ILE A 160 -7.17 6.45 -3.71
C ILE A 160 -6.22 7.59 -4.11
N GLU A 161 -5.06 7.28 -4.66
CA GLU A 161 -4.07 8.26 -5.15
C GLU A 161 -4.66 9.19 -6.22
N ASN A 162 -5.44 8.64 -7.16
CA ASN A 162 -6.14 9.44 -8.17
C ASN A 162 -7.12 10.41 -7.49
N SER A 163 -8.00 9.90 -6.62
CA SER A 163 -9.01 10.75 -5.97
C SER A 163 -8.39 11.80 -5.02
N LEU A 164 -7.26 11.50 -4.38
CA LEU A 164 -6.49 12.46 -3.59
C LEU A 164 -5.78 13.53 -4.43
N SER A 165 -5.57 13.28 -5.73
CA SER A 165 -4.88 14.22 -6.63
C SER A 165 -5.87 15.21 -7.27
N ASP A 166 -7.00 14.71 -7.79
CA ASP A 166 -7.97 15.51 -8.55
C ASP A 166 -9.44 15.13 -8.31
N GLY A 167 -9.73 14.28 -7.33
CA GLY A 167 -11.06 13.79 -7.03
C GLY A 167 -11.69 14.35 -5.74
N VAL A 168 -12.68 13.63 -5.23
CA VAL A 168 -13.44 14.05 -4.04
C VAL A 168 -12.57 14.04 -2.78
N LEU A 169 -11.63 13.10 -2.66
CA LEU A 169 -10.79 12.98 -1.47
C LEU A 169 -9.82 14.16 -1.33
N PHE A 170 -9.41 14.81 -2.43
CA PHE A 170 -8.59 16.01 -2.40
C PHE A 170 -9.15 17.11 -1.47
N HIS A 171 -10.48 17.22 -1.35
CA HIS A 171 -11.14 18.27 -0.59
C HIS A 171 -10.97 18.14 0.93
N PHE A 172 -10.55 16.95 1.38
CA PHE A 172 -10.31 16.63 2.79
C PHE A 172 -8.82 16.66 3.15
N LEU A 173 -7.94 17.04 2.22
CA LEU A 173 -6.55 17.34 2.56
C LEU A 173 -6.49 18.56 3.49
N ARG A 174 -5.67 18.44 4.53
CA ARG A 174 -5.47 19.43 5.59
C ARG A 174 -3.97 19.51 5.90
N PRO A 175 -3.20 20.27 5.11
CA PRO A 175 -1.74 20.34 5.23
C PRO A 175 -1.24 20.73 6.62
N GLN A 176 -2.09 21.37 7.43
CA GLN A 176 -1.76 21.81 8.79
C GLN A 176 -1.88 20.70 9.85
N THR A 177 -2.47 19.55 9.52
CA THR A 177 -2.65 18.42 10.46
C THR A 177 -1.47 17.45 10.39
N ALA A 178 -1.25 16.68 11.46
CA ALA A 178 -0.13 15.71 11.53
C ALA A 178 -0.16 14.65 10.42
N LEU A 179 -1.35 14.25 9.95
CA LEU A 179 -1.55 13.32 8.83
C LEU A 179 -1.72 14.02 7.48
N GLY A 180 -1.79 15.35 7.45
CA GLY A 180 -2.04 16.12 6.23
C GLY A 180 -3.47 16.01 5.68
N ALA A 181 -4.42 15.42 6.42
CA ALA A 181 -5.76 15.11 5.95
C ALA A 181 -6.77 14.87 7.08
N ASP A 182 -8.05 15.12 6.79
CA ASP A 182 -9.20 14.69 7.59
C ASP A 182 -9.66 13.30 7.14
N VAL A 183 -9.28 12.27 7.90
CA VAL A 183 -9.40 10.86 7.49
C VAL A 183 -10.83 10.34 7.62
N ALA A 184 -11.58 10.77 8.64
CA ALA A 184 -12.93 10.29 8.89
C ALA A 184 -13.90 10.51 7.71
N PRO A 185 -14.03 11.72 7.14
CA PRO A 185 -14.92 11.94 5.99
C PRO A 185 -14.43 11.24 4.72
N MET A 186 -13.12 11.05 4.54
CA MET A 186 -12.58 10.26 3.43
C MET A 186 -13.04 8.80 3.52
N LEU A 187 -12.95 8.20 4.71
CA LEU A 187 -13.42 6.83 4.96
C LEU A 187 -14.93 6.72 4.79
N GLU A 188 -15.70 7.70 5.25
CA GLU A 188 -17.16 7.73 5.08
C GLU A 188 -17.55 7.69 3.59
N ILE A 189 -16.92 8.53 2.76
CA ILE A 189 -17.11 8.51 1.29
C ILE A 189 -16.78 7.14 0.71
N LEU A 190 -15.62 6.58 1.07
CA LEU A 190 -15.17 5.29 0.55
C LEU A 190 -16.11 4.16 0.98
N HIS A 191 -16.54 4.13 2.25
CA HIS A 191 -17.47 3.14 2.78
C HIS A 191 -18.83 3.22 2.08
N HIS A 192 -19.43 4.41 2.00
CA HIS A 192 -20.71 4.60 1.32
C HIS A 192 -20.65 4.21 -0.15
N PHE A 193 -19.59 4.61 -0.87
CA PHE A 193 -19.44 4.29 -2.28
C PHE A 193 -19.28 2.78 -2.53
N TRP A 194 -18.36 2.13 -1.81
CA TRP A 194 -18.12 0.70 -2.02
C TRP A 194 -19.28 -0.17 -1.53
N ALA A 195 -20.06 0.28 -0.54
CA ALA A 195 -21.28 -0.39 -0.10
C ALA A 195 -22.34 -0.34 -1.21
N ALA A 196 -22.52 0.84 -1.82
CA ALA A 196 -23.40 1.02 -2.96
C ALA A 196 -22.97 0.16 -4.17
N VAL A 197 -21.68 0.13 -4.50
CA VAL A 197 -21.14 -0.74 -5.57
C VAL A 197 -21.43 -2.20 -5.28
N ALA A 198 -21.18 -2.67 -4.05
CA ALA A 198 -21.45 -4.04 -3.63
C ALA A 198 -22.94 -4.40 -3.75
N ARG A 199 -23.85 -3.47 -3.43
CA ARG A 199 -25.30 -3.69 -3.51
C ARG A 199 -25.81 -3.67 -4.96
N VAL A 200 -25.41 -2.66 -5.74
CA VAL A 200 -25.83 -2.48 -7.14
C VAL A 200 -25.32 -3.61 -8.02
N PHE A 201 -24.04 -3.99 -7.87
CA PHE A 201 -23.37 -5.01 -8.67
C PHE A 201 -23.10 -6.32 -7.89
N HIS A 202 -23.99 -6.69 -6.97
CA HIS A 202 -23.84 -7.86 -6.09
C HIS A 202 -23.46 -9.16 -6.83
N ALA A 203 -24.00 -9.40 -8.04
CA ALA A 203 -23.69 -10.59 -8.83
C ALA A 203 -22.23 -10.64 -9.34
N ALA A 204 -21.54 -9.50 -9.41
CA ALA A 204 -20.14 -9.38 -9.81
C ALA A 204 -19.20 -9.13 -8.61
N TRP A 205 -19.75 -8.86 -7.42
CA TRP A 205 -19.01 -8.54 -6.20
C TRP A 205 -18.43 -9.79 -5.55
N GLY A 206 -17.22 -9.69 -4.99
CA GLY A 206 -16.57 -10.81 -4.27
C GLY A 206 -16.06 -11.95 -5.16
N LEU A 207 -16.35 -11.95 -6.47
CA LEU A 207 -15.83 -12.95 -7.39
C LEU A 207 -14.33 -12.72 -7.70
N PRO A 208 -13.55 -13.77 -7.99
CA PRO A 208 -12.16 -13.62 -8.41
C PRO A 208 -12.03 -12.74 -9.67
N PRO A 209 -10.93 -11.98 -9.85
CA PRO A 209 -10.73 -11.11 -11.01
C PRO A 209 -10.82 -11.79 -12.39
N LYS A 210 -10.66 -13.13 -12.44
CA LYS A 210 -10.84 -13.94 -13.66
C LYS A 210 -12.32 -14.11 -14.05
N GLN A 211 -13.24 -13.94 -13.10
CA GLN A 211 -14.69 -14.11 -13.26
C GLN A 211 -15.44 -12.78 -13.17
N SER A 212 -14.83 -11.75 -12.56
CA SER A 212 -15.41 -10.41 -12.45
C SER A 212 -14.39 -9.34 -12.76
N ARG A 213 -14.70 -8.55 -13.80
CA ARG A 213 -13.91 -7.40 -14.19
C ARG A 213 -14.08 -6.22 -13.22
N LEU A 214 -15.16 -6.22 -12.42
CA LEU A 214 -15.39 -5.25 -11.34
C LEU A 214 -14.30 -5.39 -10.27
N MET A 215 -14.00 -6.61 -9.85
CA MET A 215 -12.99 -6.91 -8.82
C MET A 215 -11.55 -6.85 -9.36
N HIS A 216 -11.39 -6.66 -10.67
CA HIS A 216 -10.08 -6.49 -11.30
C HIS A 216 -9.59 -5.03 -11.20
N GLY A 217 -8.27 -4.83 -11.21
CA GLY A 217 -7.67 -3.50 -11.05
C GLY A 217 -8.21 -2.40 -11.96
N ALA A 218 -8.46 -2.69 -13.23
CA ALA A 218 -9.10 -1.74 -14.14
C ALA A 218 -10.50 -1.32 -13.69
N GLY A 219 -11.33 -2.27 -13.21
CA GLY A 219 -12.67 -1.96 -12.70
C GLY A 219 -12.60 -1.13 -11.42
N ILE A 220 -11.72 -1.49 -10.49
CA ILE A 220 -11.51 -0.76 -9.23
C ILE A 220 -11.09 0.69 -9.47
N ILE A 221 -10.11 0.91 -10.34
CA ILE A 221 -9.61 2.27 -10.63
C ILE A 221 -10.68 3.08 -11.38
N SER A 222 -11.35 2.49 -12.37
CA SER A 222 -12.40 3.20 -13.12
C SER A 222 -13.63 3.52 -12.27
N LEU A 223 -14.02 2.66 -11.34
CA LEU A 223 -15.07 2.97 -10.37
C LEU A 223 -14.67 4.08 -9.40
N GLY A 224 -13.38 4.23 -9.07
CA GLY A 224 -12.90 5.41 -8.35
C GLY A 224 -13.20 6.72 -9.06
N HIS A 225 -12.98 6.78 -10.38
CA HIS A 225 -13.34 7.97 -11.16
C HIS A 225 -14.87 8.20 -11.22
N VAL A 226 -15.67 7.13 -11.17
CA VAL A 226 -17.13 7.23 -11.05
C VAL A 226 -17.53 7.81 -9.68
N MET A 227 -16.89 7.37 -8.59
CA MET A 227 -17.07 7.93 -7.26
C MET A 227 -16.83 9.44 -7.27
N ASP A 228 -15.72 9.88 -7.86
CA ASP A 228 -15.38 11.31 -7.96
C ASP A 228 -16.43 12.08 -8.77
N ALA A 229 -16.87 11.54 -9.92
CA ALA A 229 -17.88 12.17 -10.77
C ALA A 229 -19.24 12.30 -10.09
N ILE A 230 -19.70 11.26 -9.40
CA ILE A 230 -20.95 11.28 -8.63
C ILE A 230 -20.84 12.27 -7.46
N SER A 231 -19.74 12.21 -6.71
CA SER A 231 -19.51 13.10 -5.57
C SER A 231 -19.50 14.57 -5.96
N TYR A 232 -18.85 14.89 -7.10
CA TYR A 232 -18.83 16.25 -7.63
C TYR A 232 -20.24 16.75 -7.99
N ARG A 233 -21.07 15.89 -8.58
CA ARG A 233 -22.46 16.21 -8.93
C ARG A 233 -23.34 16.41 -7.68
N LEU A 234 -23.12 15.61 -6.63
CA LEU A 234 -23.89 15.65 -5.37
C LEU A 234 -23.37 16.70 -4.37
N ARG A 235 -22.30 17.43 -4.72
CA ARG A 235 -21.53 18.33 -3.84
C ARG A 235 -22.35 19.36 -3.05
N ASN A 236 -23.57 19.66 -3.49
CA ASN A 236 -24.41 20.66 -2.84
C ASN A 236 -25.05 20.20 -1.51
N VAL A 237 -24.97 18.92 -1.13
CA VAL A 237 -25.85 18.39 -0.04
C VAL A 237 -25.13 17.90 1.22
N SER A 238 -23.87 17.45 1.16
CA SER A 238 -23.00 16.92 2.25
C SER A 238 -22.21 15.73 1.69
N ILE A 239 -21.55 14.93 2.54
CA ILE A 239 -20.98 13.65 2.14
C ILE A 239 -22.12 12.77 1.59
N PRO A 240 -22.04 12.29 0.34
CA PRO A 240 -23.11 11.47 -0.21
C PRO A 240 -23.32 10.18 0.59
N THR A 241 -24.58 9.87 0.86
CA THR A 241 -24.99 8.64 1.54
C THR A 241 -24.89 7.43 0.61
N GLU A 242 -24.88 6.21 1.18
CA GLU A 242 -24.95 4.98 0.40
C GLU A 242 -26.16 4.97 -0.56
N ALA A 243 -27.33 5.43 -0.10
CA ALA A 243 -28.55 5.47 -0.91
C ALA A 243 -28.42 6.37 -2.15
N GLN A 244 -27.80 7.55 -2.00
CA GLN A 244 -27.56 8.46 -3.12
C GLN A 244 -26.57 7.86 -4.13
N TYR A 245 -25.52 7.18 -3.66
CA TYR A 245 -24.64 6.44 -4.57
C TYR A 245 -25.36 5.31 -5.29
N ILE A 246 -26.26 4.58 -4.61
CA ILE A 246 -27.06 3.52 -5.26
C ILE A 246 -27.90 4.12 -6.40
N GLU A 247 -28.61 5.21 -6.15
CA GLU A 247 -29.43 5.89 -7.17
C GLU A 247 -28.61 6.29 -8.39
N GLU A 248 -27.44 6.88 -8.18
CA GLU A 248 -26.55 7.34 -9.25
C GLU A 248 -25.83 6.17 -9.98
N LEU A 249 -25.60 5.03 -9.33
CA LEU A 249 -24.98 3.84 -9.94
C LEU A 249 -25.97 2.94 -10.68
N MET A 250 -27.27 2.97 -10.36
CA MET A 250 -28.28 2.12 -10.99
C MET A 250 -28.33 2.22 -12.52
N PRO A 251 -28.27 3.41 -13.15
CA PRO A 251 -28.21 3.55 -14.61
C PRO A 251 -27.03 2.80 -15.24
N LEU A 252 -25.91 2.65 -14.52
CA LEU A 252 -24.73 1.94 -15.03
C LEU A 252 -24.96 0.44 -15.19
N LYS A 253 -25.95 -0.17 -14.52
CA LYS A 253 -26.24 -1.61 -14.68
C LYS A 253 -26.56 -2.00 -16.11
N ALA A 254 -27.21 -1.11 -16.86
CA ALA A 254 -27.62 -1.38 -18.23
C ALA A 254 -26.44 -1.39 -19.23
N ILE A 255 -25.34 -0.72 -18.89
CA ILE A 255 -24.18 -0.53 -19.79
C ILE A 255 -22.94 -1.30 -19.33
N THR A 256 -22.97 -1.91 -18.14
CA THR A 256 -21.82 -2.60 -17.55
C THR A 256 -21.85 -4.09 -17.87
N HIS A 257 -20.67 -4.61 -18.21
CA HIS A 257 -20.45 -6.01 -18.55
C HIS A 257 -19.35 -6.59 -17.65
N TRP A 258 -19.65 -6.75 -16.36
CA TRP A 258 -18.63 -7.14 -15.37
C TRP A 258 -18.26 -8.63 -15.39
N THR A 259 -19.20 -9.52 -15.71
CA THR A 259 -19.02 -10.98 -15.63
C THR A 259 -19.30 -11.70 -16.95
N GLY A 260 -19.85 -10.99 -17.95
CA GLY A 260 -20.32 -11.57 -19.20
C GLY A 260 -20.64 -10.51 -20.24
N GLY A 261 -20.79 -10.94 -21.50
CA GLY A 261 -21.12 -10.05 -22.62
C GLY A 261 -19.91 -9.33 -23.22
N SER A 262 -20.12 -8.12 -23.72
CA SER A 262 -19.11 -7.31 -24.39
C SER A 262 -19.37 -5.83 -24.17
N TRP A 263 -18.31 -5.09 -23.82
CA TRP A 263 -18.31 -3.64 -23.76
C TRP A 263 -18.46 -3.05 -25.17
N ASN A 264 -19.30 -2.03 -25.31
CA ASN A 264 -19.44 -1.24 -26.51
C ASN A 264 -19.07 0.21 -26.18
N PHE A 265 -17.84 0.60 -26.54
CA PHE A 265 -17.30 1.93 -26.24
C PHE A 265 -17.73 2.99 -27.27
N GLY A 266 -18.53 2.60 -28.27
CA GLY A 266 -18.90 3.46 -29.40
C GLY A 266 -17.87 3.38 -30.53
N ASN A 267 -18.17 4.03 -31.67
CA ASN A 267 -17.28 4.15 -32.83
C ASN A 267 -16.75 2.80 -33.38
N GLY A 268 -17.52 1.73 -33.24
CA GLY A 268 -17.12 0.38 -33.67
C GLY A 268 -16.19 -0.36 -32.69
N GLU A 269 -15.77 0.26 -31.58
CA GLU A 269 -14.90 -0.37 -30.60
C GLU A 269 -15.71 -1.25 -29.63
N ARG A 270 -15.67 -2.56 -29.88
CA ARG A 270 -16.27 -3.59 -29.01
C ARG A 270 -15.17 -4.45 -28.40
N ARG A 271 -15.26 -4.69 -27.10
CA ARG A 271 -14.33 -5.56 -26.38
C ARG A 271 -15.11 -6.59 -25.57
N LYS A 272 -14.66 -7.85 -25.57
CA LYS A 272 -15.23 -8.86 -24.67
C LYS A 272 -15.10 -8.38 -23.21
N TRP A 273 -16.05 -8.77 -22.37
CA TRP A 273 -16.15 -8.31 -20.98
C TRP A 273 -14.84 -8.41 -20.18
N ASN A 274 -14.03 -9.44 -20.43
CA ASN A 274 -12.76 -9.74 -19.76
C ASN A 274 -11.51 -9.30 -20.54
N ASN A 275 -11.63 -8.67 -21.70
CA ASN A 275 -10.49 -8.29 -22.54
C ASN A 275 -9.80 -6.99 -22.09
N LEU A 276 -10.48 -6.16 -21.29
CA LEU A 276 -9.83 -5.00 -20.66
C LEU A 276 -8.62 -5.50 -19.84
N GLN A 277 -7.54 -4.73 -19.75
CA GLN A 277 -6.33 -5.03 -18.97
C GLN A 277 -6.05 -3.92 -17.94
N ASN A 278 -5.11 -4.14 -17.03
CA ASN A 278 -4.69 -3.12 -16.04
C ASN A 278 -3.65 -2.16 -16.67
N THR A 279 -3.93 -1.67 -17.88
CA THR A 279 -3.07 -0.75 -18.62
C THR A 279 -3.66 0.67 -18.54
N PRO A 280 -2.83 1.73 -18.63
CA PRO A 280 -3.32 3.10 -18.59
C PRO A 280 -4.43 3.37 -19.63
N GLY A 281 -4.25 2.92 -20.87
CA GLY A 281 -5.24 3.11 -21.94
C GLY A 281 -6.58 2.42 -21.69
N ASP A 282 -6.57 1.19 -21.18
CA ASP A 282 -7.82 0.47 -20.90
C ASP A 282 -8.57 1.03 -19.70
N ILE A 283 -7.82 1.48 -18.67
CA ILE A 283 -8.38 2.17 -17.52
C ILE A 283 -9.02 3.48 -17.99
N GLU A 284 -8.31 4.29 -18.77
CA GLU A 284 -8.82 5.57 -19.29
C GLU A 284 -10.08 5.37 -20.14
N LEU A 285 -10.07 4.39 -21.04
CA LEU A 285 -11.22 4.03 -21.88
C LEU A 285 -12.43 3.63 -21.03
N LEU A 286 -12.24 2.73 -20.06
CA LEU A 286 -13.32 2.28 -19.18
C LEU A 286 -13.83 3.42 -18.29
N SER A 287 -12.94 4.23 -17.71
CA SER A 287 -13.31 5.38 -16.87
C SER A 287 -14.13 6.40 -17.66
N LYS A 288 -13.71 6.77 -18.89
CA LYS A 288 -14.47 7.69 -19.74
C LYS A 288 -15.86 7.14 -20.07
N TYR A 289 -15.93 5.86 -20.40
CA TYR A 289 -17.19 5.19 -20.69
C TYR A 289 -18.17 5.21 -19.51
N LEU A 290 -17.69 4.87 -18.32
CA LEU A 290 -18.52 4.82 -17.11
C LEU A 290 -18.87 6.22 -16.59
N CYS A 291 -18.02 7.22 -16.81
CA CYS A 291 -18.28 8.59 -16.38
C CYS A 291 -19.14 9.41 -17.37
N ALA A 292 -19.32 8.94 -18.61
CA ALA A 292 -20.07 9.65 -19.64
C ALA A 292 -21.50 10.08 -19.24
N PRO A 293 -22.28 9.28 -18.45
CA PRO A 293 -23.61 9.70 -17.99
C PRO A 293 -23.58 10.96 -17.11
N TYR A 294 -22.52 11.15 -16.32
CA TYR A 294 -22.40 12.26 -15.38
C TYR A 294 -21.85 13.54 -16.03
N GLN A 295 -21.05 13.41 -17.10
CA GLN A 295 -20.53 14.55 -17.86
C GLN A 295 -21.61 15.28 -18.67
N LYS A 296 -22.56 14.54 -19.26
CA LYS A 296 -23.62 15.12 -20.12
C LYS A 296 -24.67 15.92 -19.36
N GLN A 297 -24.79 15.74 -18.05
CA GLN A 297 -25.82 16.39 -17.23
C GLN A 297 -25.29 17.61 -16.47
N ALA A 298 -23.97 17.83 -16.41
CA ALA A 298 -23.36 19.01 -15.80
C ALA A 298 -23.35 20.26 -16.70
N SER A 299 -23.79 20.14 -17.96
CA SER A 299 -23.85 21.23 -18.95
C SER A 299 -25.26 21.80 -19.17
N LYS A 300 -26.17 21.58 -18.22
CA LYS A 300 -27.49 22.23 -18.15
C LYS A 300 -27.59 22.97 -16.82
#